data_AF-A0A9D1WHZ9-F1
#
_entry.id   AF-A0A9D1WHZ9-F1
#
_cell.length_a   1.000
_cell.length_b   1.000
_cell.length_c   1.000
_cell.angle_alpha   90.00
_cell.angle_beta   90.00
_cell.angle_gamma   90.00
#
_symmetry.space_group_name_H-M   'P 1'
#
loop_
_entity.id
_entity.type
_entity.pdbx_description
1 polymer ?
#
loop_
_entity_poly.entity_id
_entity_poly.type
_entity_poly.pdbx_seq_one_letter_code
_entity_poly.pdbx_strand_id
1 'polypeptide(L)' 'MKQVMVFAGTTEGYEISRYLQRHAVEVQAYVATEYGSRSLEEDRYLSVKAGRLDEMAM' A
#
# COMPACT_ATOMS: atom_id res chain seq x y z
N MET A 1 16.29 -5.85 -6.08
CA MET A 1 14.88 -5.69 -6.51
C MET A 1 14.42 -4.30 -6.14
N LYS A 2 13.55 -3.63 -6.90
CA LYS A 2 13.01 -2.31 -6.53
C LYS A 2 11.60 -2.51 -5.99
N GLN A 3 11.34 -2.05 -4.78
CA GLN A 3 10.04 -2.07 -4.13
C GLN A 3 9.35 -0.72 -4.32
N VAL A 4 8.06 -0.72 -4.67
CA VAL A 4 7.26 0.51 -4.83
C VAL A 4 6.54 0.81 -3.52
N MET A 5 6.68 2.03 -3.02
CA MET A 5 5.92 2.50 -1.86
C MET A 5 4.73 3.31 -2.35
N VAL A 6 3.54 2.99 -1.84
CA VAL A 6 2.30 3.71 -2.17
C VAL A 6 1.67 4.22 -0.88
N PHE A 7 1.49 5.53 -0.74
CA PHE A 7 0.73 6.12 0.36
C PHE A 7 -0.75 6.11 -0.02
N ALA A 8 -1.39 4.97 0.24
CA ALA A 8 -2.76 4.70 -0.12
C ALA A 8 -3.71 5.19 0.98
N GLY A 9 -4.32 6.36 0.79
CA GLY A 9 -5.41 6.87 1.65
C GLY A 9 -6.70 7.17 0.89
N THR A 10 -6.67 7.04 -0.43
CA THR A 10 -7.75 7.39 -1.35
C THR A 10 -7.92 6.29 -2.40
N THR A 11 -9.00 6.37 -3.17
CA THR A 11 -9.31 5.43 -4.25
C THR A 11 -8.15 5.27 -5.24
N GLU A 12 -7.50 6.36 -5.63
CA GLU A 12 -6.37 6.34 -6.58
C GLU A 12 -5.19 5.53 -6.04
N GLY A 13 -4.87 5.72 -4.75
CA GLY A 13 -3.83 4.96 -4.08
C GLY A 13 -4.14 3.46 -3.99
N TYR A 14 -5.41 3.11 -3.81
CA TYR A 14 -5.83 1.70 -3.83
C TYR A 14 -5.75 1.09 -5.23
N GLU A 15 -6.25 1.79 -6.24
CA GLU A 15 -6.26 1.31 -7.62
C GLU A 15 -4.85 1.11 -8.18
N ILE A 16 -3.92 2.04 -7.91
CA ILE A 16 -2.53 1.87 -8.35
C ILE A 16 -1.84 0.71 -7.62
N SER A 17 -2.12 0.50 -6.33
CA SER A 17 -1.58 -0.64 -5.58
C SER A 17 -2.05 -1.97 -6.18
N ARG A 18 -3.36 -2.10 -6.46
CA ARG A 18 -3.90 -3.30 -7.13
C ARG A 18 -3.33 -3.48 -8.52
N TYR A 19 -3.18 -2.40 -9.29
CA TYR A 19 -2.62 -2.47 -10.63
C TYR A 19 -1.20 -3.04 -10.60
N LEU A 20 -0.35 -2.53 -9.71
CA LEU A 20 1.04 -3.00 -9.56
C LEU A 20 1.11 -4.45 -9.05
N GLN A 21 0.31 -4.79 -8.05
CA GLN A 21 0.16 -6.17 -7.53
C GLN A 21 -0.20 -7.16 -8.65
N ARG A 22 -1.20 -6.84 -9.48
CA ARG A 22 -1.61 -7.69 -10.63
C ARG A 22 -0.50 -7.90 -11.67
N HIS A 23 0.48 -7.00 -11.73
CA HIS A 23 1.63 -7.09 -12.62
C HIS A 23 2.88 -7.65 -11.91
N ALA A 24 2.72 -8.30 -10.76
CA ALA A 24 3.79 -8.93 -10.00
C ALA A 24 4.91 -7.94 -9.57
N VAL A 25 4.55 -6.67 -9.37
CA VAL A 25 5.45 -5.66 -8.80
C VAL A 25 5.33 -5.70 -7.28
N GLU A 26 6.46 -5.72 -6.58
CA GLU A 26 6.50 -5.68 -5.13
C GLU A 26 6.11 -4.29 -4.60
N VAL A 27 5.02 -4.24 -3.82
CA VAL A 27 4.39 -3.00 -3.33
C VAL A 27 4.27 -3.04 -1.81
N GLN A 28 4.67 -1.95 -1.17
CA GLN A 28 4.32 -1.62 0.20
C GLN A 28 3.31 -0.47 0.21
N ALA A 29 2.05 -0.76 0.53
CA ALA A 29 1.02 0.24 0.71
C ALA A 29 0.98 0.73 2.16
N TYR A 30 0.78 2.04 2.35
CA TYR A 30 0.66 2.70 3.64
C TYR A 30 -0.68 3.42 3.74
N VAL A 31 -1.46 3.08 4.76
CA VAL A 31 -2.78 3.68 5.03
C VAL A 31 -2.75 4.36 6.40
N ALA A 32 -3.41 5.50 6.56
CA ALA A 32 -3.38 6.23 7.83
C ALA A 32 -4.13 5.54 8.98
N THR A 33 -5.02 4.59 8.68
CA THR A 33 -5.91 3.94 9.66
C THR A 33 -6.12 2.46 9.34
N GLU A 34 -6.50 1.68 10.35
CA GLU A 34 -6.96 0.28 10.21
C GLU A 34 -8.21 0.13 9.32
N TYR A 35 -8.99 1.19 9.14
CA TYR A 35 -10.12 1.14 8.21
C TYR A 35 -9.65 1.19 6.75
N GLY A 36 -8.62 2.01 6.47
CA GLY A 36 -8.07 2.15 5.13
C GLY A 36 -7.46 0.85 4.58
N SER A 37 -6.89 0.01 5.46
CA SER A 37 -6.26 -1.25 5.05
C SER A 37 -7.24 -2.23 4.44
N ARG A 38 -8.52 -2.19 4.86
CA ARG A 38 -9.60 -3.05 4.35
C ARG A 38 -9.88 -2.89 2.87
N SER A 39 -9.41 -1.79 2.27
CA SER A 39 -9.54 -1.56 0.84
C SER A 39 -8.55 -2.38 0.03
N LEU A 40 -7.52 -2.96 0.62
CA LEU A 40 -6.47 -3.74 -0.05
C LEU A 40 -6.40 -5.15 0.53
N GLU A 41 -6.05 -6.13 -0.30
CA GLU A 41 -5.88 -7.52 0.09
C GLU A 41 -4.42 -7.90 -0.10
N GLU A 42 -3.76 -8.32 0.98
CA GLU A 42 -2.35 -8.68 0.97
C GLU A 42 -2.10 -9.99 0.24
N ASP A 43 -0.97 -10.06 -0.45
CA ASP A 43 -0.46 -11.29 -1.06
C ASP A 43 1.08 -11.26 -1.13
N ARG A 44 1.67 -12.10 -1.98
CA ARG A 44 3.14 -12.14 -2.15
C ARG A 44 3.75 -10.88 -2.77
N TYR A 45 2.93 -9.99 -3.33
CA TYR A 45 3.32 -8.78 -4.06
C TYR A 45 2.82 -7.49 -3.41
N LEU A 46 1.82 -7.56 -2.53
CA LEU A 46 1.28 -6.40 -1.84
C LEU A 46 1.26 -6.64 -0.32
N SER A 47 1.95 -5.77 0.42
CA SER A 47 1.83 -5.67 1.87
C SER A 47 1.25 -4.31 2.27
N VAL A 48 0.45 -4.28 3.33
CA VAL A 48 -0.29 -3.10 3.79
C VAL A 48 0.10 -2.76 5.21
N LYS A 49 0.61 -1.55 5.44
CA LYS A 49 0.90 -1.01 6.77
C LYS A 49 -0.12 0.04 7.14
N ALA A 50 -0.85 -0.21 8.21
CA ALA A 50 -1.76 0.76 8.80
C ALA A 50 -1.08 1.58 9.90
N GLY A 51 -1.44 2.86 9.96
CA GLY A 51 -0.92 3.82 10.92
C GLY A 51 -0.46 5.11 10.23
N ARG A 52 -0.65 6.25 10.90
CA ARG A 52 -0.09 7.51 10.42
C ARG A 52 1.44 7.43 10.49
N LEU A 53 2.08 7.69 9.36
CA LEU A 53 3.52 7.88 9.30
C LEU A 53 3.87 9.32 9.65
N ASP A 54 5.01 9.47 10.29
CA ASP A 54 5.72 10.74 10.46
C ASP A 54 7.02 10.70 9.64
N GLU A 55 7.77 11.80 9.66
CA GLU A 55 9.03 11.91 8.91
C GLU A 55 10.10 10.91 9.36
N MET A 56 10.02 10.39 10.59
CA MET A 56 10.96 9.38 11.07
C MET A 56 10.59 7.96 10.61
N ALA A 57 9.31 7.73 10.33
CA ALA A 57 8.76 6.44 9.92
C ALA A 57 8.68 6.25 8.39
N MET A 58 8.88 7.33 7.60
CA MET A 58 9.02 7.29 6.13
C MET A 58 10.38 6.77 5.70
#